data_AF-A0A1Y3TXH1-F1
#
_entry.id   AF-A0A1Y3TXH1-F1
#
_cell.length_a   1.000
_cell.length_b   1.000
_cell.length_c   1.000
_cell.angle_alpha   90.00
_cell.angle_beta   90.00
_cell.angle_gamma   90.00
#
_symmetry.space_group_name_H-M   'P 1'
#
loop_
_entity.id
_entity.type
_entity.pdbx_description
1 polymer ?
#
loop_
_entity_poly.entity_id
_entity_poly.type
_entity_poly.pdbx_seq_one_letter_code
_entity_poly.pdbx_strand_id
1 'polypeptide(L)'
;MLVDIVCRIKSRDVFLFETKDRLTDQAFKDLISRKNCVILADDTSLSDNQVEYFIANLSHLRENNVNVVIAVDKNDRGVNGILKLYELQGTIQPRDIPQIPLSNRLNNREWQRISPLLTAVTAGIFKEKDTIVDNIINLSKELTEKNKYYNIVPRFTSIPELAALIVLAIERKIYSTRAAKLDLHDELYIQCKASIPLIDQESTWTFETSIDDNSPIKYVVNAEYWLCYQLGMFAHEEKNYMKIVEAYKYIITRIISQEGSPDLLRGNKSNSYGEYILFDNINRVFYSNKIAGGQGLALIREIYEGLNKLLSVDPNYMHQRAKCYIKSAYFEKDLAKKVEYLEKAYRDANVAFQVFDNRYDECHNEKILISSAHVLYTKALVLCHKCYINNYASVNDNTTAIHVLYEALNSPYNTYAFAKKDSFNYKNVVAKIVFETIACSTLVLPDAHSELEELFKIISE
;
A
#
# COMPACT_ATOMS: atom_id res chain seq x y z
N MET A 1 -16.39 11.61 -9.20
CA MET A 1 -15.88 13.00 -9.29
C MET A 1 -15.38 13.33 -10.69
N LEU A 2 -14.43 12.57 -11.26
CA LEU A 2 -13.88 12.84 -12.60
C LEU A 2 -14.98 12.90 -13.68
N VAL A 3 -15.99 12.05 -13.61
CA VAL A 3 -17.16 12.07 -14.51
C VAL A 3 -17.89 13.43 -14.51
N ASP A 4 -18.00 14.10 -13.36
CA ASP A 4 -18.63 15.43 -13.28
C ASP A 4 -17.77 16.49 -14.01
N ILE A 5 -16.44 16.35 -13.94
CA ILE A 5 -15.51 17.21 -14.69
C ILE A 5 -15.69 17.00 -16.20
N VAL A 6 -15.79 15.75 -16.67
CA VAL A 6 -16.09 15.42 -18.07
C VAL A 6 -17.37 16.13 -18.52
N CYS A 7 -18.44 16.07 -17.72
CA CYS A 7 -19.72 16.65 -18.07
C CYS A 7 -19.69 18.18 -18.18
N ARG A 8 -18.82 18.87 -17.44
CA ARG A 8 -18.73 20.34 -17.40
C ARG A 8 -17.83 20.93 -18.49
N ILE A 9 -16.82 20.20 -18.94
CA ILE A 9 -15.90 20.68 -19.98
C ILE A 9 -16.55 20.44 -21.34
N LYS A 10 -16.86 21.53 -22.06
CA LYS A 10 -17.47 21.49 -23.39
C LYS A 10 -16.59 22.04 -24.50
N SER A 11 -15.51 22.73 -24.13
CA SER A 11 -14.65 23.47 -25.06
C SER A 11 -13.51 22.65 -25.66
N ARG A 12 -13.28 21.43 -25.16
CA ARG A 12 -12.09 20.61 -25.41
C ARG A 12 -12.44 19.13 -25.38
N ASP A 13 -11.63 18.33 -26.06
CA ASP A 13 -11.72 16.88 -25.96
C ASP A 13 -11.32 16.45 -24.55
N VAL A 14 -12.08 15.52 -23.98
CA VAL A 14 -11.85 14.97 -22.64
C VAL A 14 -11.68 13.46 -22.73
N PHE A 15 -10.54 12.97 -22.27
CA PHE A 15 -10.24 11.55 -22.14
C PHE A 15 -10.38 11.15 -20.68
N LEU A 16 -11.20 10.14 -20.40
CA LEU A 16 -11.44 9.60 -19.06
C LEU A 16 -10.95 8.17 -19.00
N PHE A 17 -10.11 7.86 -18.02
CA PHE A 17 -9.66 6.51 -17.70
C PHE A 17 -10.06 6.19 -16.26
N GLU A 18 -10.92 5.18 -16.09
CA GLU A 18 -11.47 4.79 -14.80
C GLU A 18 -10.58 3.75 -14.10
N THR A 19 -10.82 3.49 -12.81
CA THR A 19 -10.11 2.45 -12.03
C THR A 19 -10.10 1.08 -12.73
N LYS A 20 -11.16 0.77 -13.48
CA LYS A 20 -11.30 -0.50 -14.21
C LYS A 20 -10.56 -0.54 -15.54
N ASP A 21 -9.94 0.55 -15.97
CA ASP A 21 -9.22 0.66 -17.23
C ASP A 21 -7.72 0.58 -17.02
N ARG A 22 -6.97 0.19 -18.06
CA ARG A 22 -5.50 0.28 -18.09
C ARG A 22 -5.09 1.00 -19.36
N LEU A 23 -4.33 2.08 -19.25
CA LEU A 23 -3.76 2.74 -20.41
C LEU A 23 -2.42 2.08 -20.79
N THR A 24 -2.36 1.47 -21.97
CA THR A 24 -1.10 0.89 -22.47
C THR A 24 -0.11 1.97 -22.89
N ASP A 25 1.18 1.65 -22.92
CA ASP A 25 2.22 2.62 -23.32
C ASP A 25 2.05 3.11 -24.77
N GLN A 26 1.51 2.27 -25.65
CA GLN A 26 1.21 2.68 -27.02
C GLN A 26 0.06 3.70 -27.05
N ALA A 27 -1.05 3.38 -26.38
CA ALA A 27 -2.18 4.31 -26.29
C ALA A 27 -1.80 5.60 -25.54
N PHE A 28 -0.92 5.51 -24.54
CA PHE A 28 -0.36 6.66 -23.85
C PHE A 28 0.43 7.57 -24.79
N LYS A 29 1.31 7.01 -25.64
CA LYS A 29 2.05 7.78 -26.66
C LYS A 29 1.11 8.51 -27.62
N ASP A 30 0.04 7.85 -28.04
CA ASP A 30 -0.96 8.45 -28.91
C ASP A 30 -1.73 9.57 -28.18
N LEU A 31 -2.03 9.37 -26.88
CA LEU A 31 -2.72 10.34 -26.04
C LEU A 31 -1.89 11.62 -25.83
N ILE A 32 -0.60 11.51 -25.49
CA ILE A 32 0.28 12.65 -25.26
C ILE A 32 0.59 13.45 -26.52
N SER A 33 0.39 12.87 -27.71
CA SER A 33 0.51 13.58 -28.99
C SER A 33 -0.65 14.54 -29.28
N ARG A 34 -1.76 14.42 -28.54
CA ARG A 34 -2.94 15.27 -28.68
C ARG A 34 -2.65 16.67 -28.14
N LYS A 35 -3.31 17.66 -28.74
CA LYS A 35 -3.27 19.06 -28.31
C LYS A 35 -4.66 19.52 -27.90
N ASN A 36 -4.73 20.54 -27.06
CA ASN A 36 -5.99 21.16 -26.64
C ASN A 36 -6.98 20.16 -25.98
N CYS A 37 -6.49 19.21 -25.20
CA CYS A 37 -7.31 18.17 -24.57
C CYS A 37 -7.14 18.10 -23.05
N VAL A 38 -8.12 17.50 -22.37
CA VAL A 38 -8.07 17.24 -20.93
C VAL A 38 -8.01 15.74 -20.70
N ILE A 39 -7.05 15.31 -19.89
CA ILE A 39 -6.84 13.92 -19.51
C ILE A 39 -7.24 13.78 -18.05
N LEU A 40 -8.22 12.92 -17.78
CA LEU A 40 -8.70 12.59 -16.45
C LEU A 40 -8.42 11.12 -16.21
N ALA A 41 -7.66 10.79 -15.18
CA ALA A 41 -7.28 9.42 -14.89
C ALA A 41 -7.44 9.11 -13.40
N ASP A 42 -7.85 7.88 -13.10
CA ASP A 42 -7.61 7.26 -11.80
C ASP A 42 -6.15 6.78 -11.72
N ASP A 43 -5.51 6.85 -10.56
CA ASP A 43 -4.13 6.41 -10.35
C ASP A 43 -3.89 4.97 -10.85
N THR A 44 -4.83 4.06 -10.61
CA THR A 44 -4.75 2.65 -11.05
C THR A 44 -4.93 2.42 -12.55
N SER A 45 -5.24 3.47 -13.31
CA SER A 45 -5.37 3.40 -14.78
C SER A 45 -4.07 3.73 -15.51
N LEU A 46 -3.12 4.36 -14.83
CA LEU A 46 -1.81 4.75 -15.34
C LEU A 46 -0.72 3.90 -14.69
N SER A 47 0.40 3.72 -15.39
CA SER A 47 1.62 3.17 -14.76
C SER A 47 2.45 4.27 -14.10
N ASP A 48 3.27 3.91 -13.11
CA ASP A 48 4.23 4.83 -12.48
C ASP A 48 5.09 5.57 -13.50
N ASN A 49 5.54 4.87 -14.55
CA ASN A 49 6.34 5.47 -15.63
C ASN A 49 5.55 6.51 -16.44
N GLN A 50 4.25 6.31 -16.63
CA GLN A 50 3.38 7.26 -17.32
C GLN A 50 3.12 8.50 -16.46
N VAL A 51 2.94 8.31 -15.15
CA VAL A 51 2.83 9.43 -14.18
C VAL A 51 4.14 10.22 -14.15
N GLU A 52 5.27 9.53 -14.07
CA GLU A 52 6.62 10.11 -14.12
C GLU A 52 6.83 10.91 -15.42
N TYR A 53 6.38 10.38 -16.57
CA TYR A 53 6.42 11.10 -17.84
C TYR A 53 5.65 12.43 -17.79
N PHE A 54 4.45 12.46 -17.21
CA PHE A 54 3.69 13.71 -17.09
C PHE A 54 4.42 14.75 -16.24
N ILE A 55 5.01 14.33 -15.13
CA ILE A 55 5.74 15.21 -14.21
C ILE A 55 7.03 15.74 -14.86
N ALA A 56 7.76 14.90 -15.59
CA ALA A 56 8.98 15.30 -16.29
C ALA A 56 8.72 16.26 -17.48
N ASN A 57 7.50 16.30 -18.02
CA ASN A 57 7.17 17.02 -19.27
C ASN A 57 6.12 18.14 -19.09
N LEU A 58 6.02 18.75 -17.91
CA LEU A 58 5.04 19.80 -17.62
C LEU A 58 5.05 20.96 -18.63
N SER A 59 6.22 21.41 -19.07
CA SER A 59 6.37 22.49 -20.06
C SER A 59 5.74 22.10 -21.41
N HIS A 60 6.01 20.89 -21.88
CA HIS A 60 5.46 20.37 -23.13
C HIS A 60 3.93 20.26 -23.08
N LEU A 61 3.38 19.76 -21.97
CA LEU A 61 1.94 19.69 -21.75
C LEU A 61 1.30 21.08 -21.79
N ARG A 62 1.96 22.08 -21.17
CA ARG A 62 1.49 23.48 -21.16
C ARG A 62 1.50 24.09 -22.57
N GLU A 63 2.57 23.91 -23.34
CA GLU A 63 2.71 24.40 -24.72
C GLU A 63 1.64 23.84 -25.65
N ASN A 64 1.29 22.56 -25.47
CA ASN A 64 0.25 21.89 -26.26
C ASN A 64 -1.18 22.14 -25.73
N ASN A 65 -1.33 22.98 -24.70
CA ASN A 65 -2.59 23.21 -24.00
C ASN A 65 -3.25 21.87 -23.60
N VAL A 66 -2.51 21.02 -22.89
CA VAL A 66 -2.98 19.75 -22.33
C VAL A 66 -3.09 19.89 -20.82
N ASN A 67 -4.24 19.51 -20.26
CA ASN A 67 -4.43 19.50 -18.81
C ASN A 67 -4.61 18.07 -18.34
N VAL A 68 -3.87 17.69 -17.30
CA VAL A 68 -3.95 16.35 -16.71
C VAL A 68 -4.48 16.49 -15.28
N VAL A 69 -5.47 15.68 -14.93
CA VAL A 69 -5.99 15.55 -13.56
C VAL A 69 -5.97 14.07 -13.20
N ILE A 70 -5.23 13.73 -12.15
CA ILE A 70 -5.13 12.37 -11.65
C ILE A 70 -5.84 12.33 -10.29
N ALA A 71 -6.82 11.43 -10.14
CA ALA A 71 -7.38 11.10 -8.85
C ALA A 71 -6.46 10.06 -8.19
N VAL A 72 -5.90 10.42 -7.04
CA VAL A 72 -4.87 9.63 -6.35
C VAL A 72 -5.35 9.29 -4.95
N ASP A 73 -5.24 8.03 -4.53
CA ASP A 73 -5.41 7.66 -3.13
C ASP A 73 -4.34 8.38 -2.31
N LYS A 74 -4.73 9.01 -1.20
CA LYS A 74 -3.78 9.67 -0.29
C LYS A 74 -2.67 8.73 0.19
N ASN A 75 -2.93 7.42 0.21
CA ASN A 75 -1.98 6.40 0.63
C ASN A 75 -1.19 5.77 -0.53
N ASP A 76 -1.42 6.18 -1.79
CA ASP A 76 -0.62 5.73 -2.93
C ASP A 76 0.81 6.22 -2.77
N ARG A 77 1.73 5.29 -2.48
CA ARG A 77 3.14 5.62 -2.26
C ARG A 77 3.91 5.78 -3.57
N GLY A 78 3.42 5.24 -4.68
CA GLY A 78 4.04 5.35 -6.00
C GLY A 78 4.00 6.79 -6.48
N VAL A 79 2.81 7.33 -6.66
CA VAL A 79 2.62 8.72 -7.14
C VAL A 79 3.25 9.73 -6.18
N ASN A 80 2.99 9.59 -4.87
CA ASN A 80 3.56 10.48 -3.86
C ASN A 80 5.10 10.38 -3.79
N GLY A 81 5.65 9.18 -4.01
CA GLY A 81 7.09 8.94 -4.07
C GLY A 81 7.73 9.63 -5.27
N ILE A 82 7.12 9.54 -6.45
CA ILE A 82 7.58 10.21 -7.67
C ILE A 82 7.57 11.73 -7.47
N LEU A 83 6.47 12.30 -6.95
CA LEU A 83 6.39 13.74 -6.68
C LEU A 83 7.52 14.21 -5.76
N LYS A 84 7.71 13.53 -4.62
CA LYS A 84 8.76 13.87 -3.65
C LYS A 84 10.16 13.74 -4.24
N LEU A 85 10.40 12.71 -5.06
CA LEU A 85 11.70 12.52 -5.74
C LEU A 85 12.00 13.70 -6.66
N TYR A 86 11.04 14.10 -7.49
CA TYR A 86 11.22 15.20 -8.44
C TYR A 86 11.32 16.57 -7.74
N GLU A 87 10.69 16.74 -6.57
CA GLU A 87 10.89 17.91 -5.70
C GLU A 87 12.32 17.95 -5.13
N LEU A 88 12.84 16.82 -4.62
CA LEU A 88 14.20 16.72 -4.07
C LEU A 88 15.28 16.96 -5.13
N GLN A 89 15.05 16.50 -6.36
CA GLN A 89 15.93 16.74 -7.50
C GLN A 89 15.82 18.18 -8.04
N GLY A 90 14.85 18.97 -7.57
CA GLY A 90 14.60 20.33 -8.03
C GLY A 90 13.95 20.42 -9.43
N THR A 91 13.50 19.30 -9.99
CA THR A 91 12.81 19.23 -11.28
C THR A 91 11.44 19.92 -11.22
N ILE A 92 10.77 19.83 -10.08
CA ILE A 92 9.53 20.55 -9.80
C ILE A 92 9.62 21.29 -8.46
N GLN A 93 8.87 22.38 -8.34
CA GLN A 93 8.63 23.07 -7.08
C GLN A 93 7.32 22.58 -6.46
N PRO A 94 7.14 22.65 -5.12
CA PRO A 94 5.93 22.17 -4.43
C PRO A 94 4.60 22.81 -4.90
N ARG A 95 4.64 23.87 -5.71
CA ARG A 95 3.47 24.58 -6.25
C ARG A 95 3.23 24.33 -7.74
N ASP A 96 4.12 23.63 -8.42
CA ASP A 96 4.00 23.40 -9.87
C ASP A 96 2.84 22.45 -10.20
N ILE A 97 2.51 21.54 -9.27
CA ILE A 97 1.42 20.58 -9.40
C ILE A 97 0.45 20.79 -8.22
N PRO A 98 -0.66 21.53 -8.43
CA PRO A 98 -1.64 21.78 -7.37
C PRO A 98 -2.31 20.48 -6.89
N GLN A 99 -2.21 20.21 -5.60
CA GLN A 99 -2.91 19.09 -4.95
C GLN A 99 -4.20 19.58 -4.30
N ILE A 100 -5.34 18.97 -4.68
CA ILE A 100 -6.65 19.30 -4.12
C ILE A 100 -7.09 18.16 -3.20
N PRO A 101 -6.91 18.29 -1.86
CA PRO A 101 -7.32 17.25 -0.93
C PRO A 101 -8.85 17.17 -0.88
N LEU A 102 -9.37 15.96 -1.04
CA LEU A 102 -10.80 15.68 -0.88
C LEU A 102 -11.05 15.12 0.53
N SER A 103 -12.00 15.73 1.23
CA SER A 103 -12.45 15.22 2.52
C SER A 103 -13.25 13.94 2.32
N ASN A 104 -13.01 12.93 3.17
CA ASN A 104 -13.86 11.74 3.25
C ASN A 104 -15.15 11.97 4.04
N ARG A 105 -15.41 13.22 4.46
CA ARG A 105 -16.61 13.69 5.16
C ARG A 105 -17.24 14.82 4.38
N LEU A 106 -18.57 14.89 4.41
CA LEU A 106 -19.31 16.03 3.90
C LEU A 106 -19.06 17.25 4.79
N ASN A 107 -18.79 18.39 4.18
CA ASN A 107 -18.84 19.66 4.92
C ASN A 107 -20.29 20.04 5.22
N ASN A 108 -20.49 21.02 6.10
CA ASN A 108 -21.83 21.44 6.55
C ASN A 108 -22.78 21.80 5.39
N ARG A 109 -22.28 22.49 4.35
CA ARG A 109 -23.09 22.87 3.17
C ARG A 109 -23.47 21.67 2.33
N GLU A 110 -22.53 20.74 2.10
CA GLU A 110 -22.78 19.49 1.38
C GLU A 110 -23.78 18.62 2.14
N TRP A 111 -23.61 18.51 3.45
CA TRP A 111 -24.51 17.77 4.34
C TRP A 111 -25.94 18.33 4.31
N GLN A 112 -26.11 19.65 4.41
CA GLN A 112 -27.41 20.31 4.32
C GLN A 112 -28.08 20.10 2.96
N ARG A 113 -27.31 19.94 1.88
CA ARG A 113 -27.83 19.70 0.53
C ARG A 113 -28.17 18.23 0.28
N ILE A 114 -27.34 17.30 0.76
CA ILE A 114 -27.49 15.86 0.51
C ILE A 114 -28.53 15.23 1.45
N SER A 115 -28.55 15.60 2.74
CA SER A 115 -29.43 14.95 3.72
C SER A 115 -30.91 14.99 3.34
N PRO A 116 -31.49 16.11 2.85
CA PRO A 116 -32.87 16.13 2.37
C PRO A 116 -33.12 15.19 1.18
N LEU A 117 -32.16 15.10 0.25
CA LEU A 117 -32.26 14.23 -0.92
C LEU A 117 -32.26 12.74 -0.52
N LEU A 118 -31.45 12.37 0.48
CA LEU A 118 -31.44 11.00 1.01
C LEU A 118 -32.77 10.64 1.69
N THR A 119 -33.37 11.58 2.44
CA THR A 119 -34.69 11.35 3.04
C THR A 119 -35.79 11.21 1.99
N ALA A 120 -35.70 11.94 0.88
CA ALA A 120 -36.67 11.87 -0.21
C ALA A 120 -36.71 10.49 -0.88
N VAL A 121 -35.59 9.75 -0.84
CA VAL A 121 -35.50 8.37 -1.35
C VAL A 121 -35.51 7.31 -0.25
N THR A 122 -35.90 7.68 0.98
CA THR A 122 -35.96 6.78 2.15
C THR A 122 -34.64 6.09 2.51
N ALA A 123 -33.49 6.64 2.09
CA ALA A 123 -32.17 6.07 2.38
C ALA A 123 -31.66 6.39 3.80
N GLY A 124 -32.30 7.33 4.49
CA GLY A 124 -31.93 7.78 5.84
C GLY A 124 -31.19 9.13 5.84
N ILE A 125 -30.45 9.41 6.93
CA ILE A 125 -29.76 10.69 7.15
C ILE A 125 -28.31 10.41 7.49
N PHE A 126 -27.39 11.10 6.81
CA PHE A 126 -25.97 11.03 7.15
C PHE A 126 -25.71 11.82 8.44
N LYS A 127 -24.81 11.34 9.29
CA LYS A 127 -24.26 12.07 10.42
C LYS A 127 -23.07 12.91 9.94
N GLU A 128 -23.06 14.20 10.30
CA GLU A 128 -22.07 15.18 9.81
C GLU A 128 -20.62 14.81 10.19
N LYS A 129 -20.42 14.15 11.34
CA LYS A 129 -19.08 13.78 11.83
C LYS A 129 -18.54 12.48 11.24
N ASP A 130 -19.42 11.67 10.63
CA ASP A 130 -19.07 10.36 10.10
C ASP A 130 -18.53 10.50 8.67
N THR A 131 -17.65 9.58 8.26
CA THR A 131 -17.21 9.55 6.86
C THR A 131 -18.39 9.18 5.95
N ILE A 132 -18.29 9.50 4.66
CA ILE A 132 -19.30 9.11 3.67
C ILE A 132 -19.52 7.60 3.69
N VAL A 133 -18.43 6.83 3.81
CA VAL A 133 -18.47 5.35 3.85
C VAL A 133 -19.12 4.86 5.15
N ASP A 134 -18.74 5.41 6.31
CA ASP A 134 -19.35 5.02 7.59
C ASP A 134 -20.85 5.30 7.60
N ASN A 135 -21.26 6.45 7.04
CA ASN A 135 -22.67 6.80 6.88
C ASN A 135 -23.42 5.77 6.04
N ILE A 136 -22.89 5.40 4.86
CA ILE A 136 -23.49 4.37 3.99
C ILE A 136 -23.61 3.04 4.74
N ILE A 137 -22.55 2.61 5.42
CA ILE A 137 -22.53 1.35 6.17
C ILE A 137 -23.52 1.37 7.33
N ASN A 138 -23.53 2.42 8.14
CA ASN A 138 -24.40 2.53 9.31
C ASN A 138 -25.87 2.54 8.89
N LEU A 139 -26.22 3.33 7.88
CA LEU A 139 -27.58 3.32 7.33
C LEU A 139 -27.95 1.95 6.78
N SER A 140 -27.05 1.28 6.05
CA SER A 140 -27.32 -0.08 5.54
C SER A 140 -27.57 -1.12 6.64
N LYS A 141 -27.06 -0.92 7.85
CA LYS A 141 -27.29 -1.78 9.02
C LYS A 141 -28.59 -1.47 9.74
N GLU A 142 -29.00 -0.21 9.74
CA GLU A 142 -30.24 0.27 10.37
C GLU A 142 -31.48 -0.06 9.53
N LEU A 143 -31.33 -0.13 8.21
CA LEU A 143 -32.41 -0.54 7.30
C LEU A 143 -32.73 -2.03 7.47
N THR A 144 -33.97 -2.33 7.86
CA THR A 144 -34.50 -3.71 7.97
C THR A 144 -34.55 -4.40 6.61
N GLU A 145 -34.80 -3.63 5.55
CA GLU A 145 -34.75 -4.11 4.18
C GLU A 145 -33.31 -4.26 3.72
N LYS A 146 -32.90 -5.52 3.57
CA LYS A 146 -31.63 -5.88 2.98
C LYS A 146 -31.60 -5.42 1.52
N ASN A 147 -30.48 -4.84 1.09
CA ASN A 147 -30.31 -4.48 -0.31
C ASN A 147 -30.45 -5.73 -1.21
N LYS A 148 -30.82 -5.53 -2.49
CA LYS A 148 -31.05 -6.61 -3.46
C LYS A 148 -29.84 -7.52 -3.72
N TYR A 149 -28.65 -7.10 -3.30
CA TYR A 149 -27.39 -7.84 -3.44
C TYR A 149 -26.96 -8.56 -2.15
N TYR A 150 -27.72 -8.46 -1.06
CA TYR A 150 -27.34 -8.98 0.25
C TYR A 150 -27.08 -10.51 0.24
N ASN A 151 -27.88 -11.26 -0.53
CA ASN A 151 -27.77 -12.72 -0.60
C ASN A 151 -26.66 -13.19 -1.56
N ILE A 152 -25.95 -12.26 -2.21
CA ILE A 152 -24.86 -12.59 -3.11
C ILE A 152 -23.60 -12.83 -2.28
N VAL A 153 -23.10 -14.07 -2.34
CA VAL A 153 -21.94 -14.54 -1.60
C VAL A 153 -21.00 -15.24 -2.58
N PRO A 154 -19.69 -14.91 -2.59
CA PRO A 154 -18.74 -15.57 -3.47
C PRO A 154 -18.43 -16.99 -2.97
N ARG A 155 -17.75 -17.78 -3.82
CA ARG A 155 -17.40 -19.17 -3.50
C ARG A 155 -16.04 -19.26 -2.81
N PHE A 156 -15.96 -20.04 -1.75
CA PHE A 156 -14.74 -20.26 -0.95
C PHE A 156 -14.37 -21.75 -0.82
N THR A 157 -14.72 -22.56 -1.82
CA THR A 157 -14.67 -24.02 -1.70
C THR A 157 -13.28 -24.59 -1.90
N SER A 158 -12.47 -23.97 -2.78
CA SER A 158 -11.11 -24.42 -3.12
C SER A 158 -10.06 -23.32 -2.90
N ILE A 159 -8.78 -23.72 -2.87
CA ILE A 159 -7.66 -22.77 -2.79
C ILE A 159 -7.62 -21.85 -4.02
N PRO A 160 -7.76 -22.34 -5.27
CA PRO A 160 -7.86 -21.48 -6.44
C PRO A 160 -9.04 -20.49 -6.38
N GLU A 161 -10.22 -20.91 -5.91
CA GLU A 161 -11.37 -20.00 -5.78
C GLU A 161 -11.08 -18.84 -4.82
N LEU A 162 -10.43 -19.13 -3.69
CA LEU A 162 -9.99 -18.11 -2.74
C LEU A 162 -8.88 -17.23 -3.31
N ALA A 163 -7.93 -17.82 -4.05
CA ALA A 163 -6.88 -17.08 -4.74
C ALA A 163 -7.46 -16.09 -5.76
N ALA A 164 -8.46 -16.49 -6.55
CA ALA A 164 -9.15 -15.62 -7.49
C ALA A 164 -9.79 -14.40 -6.80
N LEU A 165 -10.42 -14.59 -5.64
CA LEU A 165 -11.00 -13.49 -4.86
C LEU A 165 -9.93 -12.57 -4.27
N ILE A 166 -8.80 -13.11 -3.78
CA ILE A 166 -7.68 -12.32 -3.27
C ILE A 166 -7.06 -11.47 -4.40
N VAL A 167 -6.81 -12.07 -5.56
CA VAL A 167 -6.28 -11.37 -6.75
C VAL A 167 -7.24 -10.26 -7.16
N LEU A 168 -8.54 -10.53 -7.24
CA LEU A 168 -9.55 -9.51 -7.57
C LEU A 168 -9.59 -8.38 -6.52
N ALA A 169 -9.47 -8.69 -5.24
CA ALA A 169 -9.46 -7.69 -4.18
C ALA A 169 -8.21 -6.80 -4.21
N ILE A 170 -7.07 -7.34 -4.65
CA ILE A 170 -5.79 -6.61 -4.77
C ILE A 170 -5.72 -5.83 -6.07
N GLU A 171 -5.86 -6.49 -7.22
CA GLU A 171 -5.67 -5.89 -8.54
C GLU A 171 -6.91 -5.12 -9.05
N ARG A 172 -8.09 -5.29 -8.42
CA ARG A 172 -9.41 -4.71 -8.77
C ARG A 172 -9.97 -5.13 -10.14
N LYS A 173 -9.08 -5.44 -11.08
CA LYS A 173 -9.35 -5.91 -12.44
C LYS A 173 -8.32 -6.96 -12.84
N ILE A 174 -8.75 -7.99 -13.58
CA ILE A 174 -7.87 -9.05 -14.07
C ILE A 174 -8.17 -9.31 -15.54
N TYR A 175 -7.19 -9.03 -16.41
CA TYR A 175 -7.26 -9.35 -17.83
C TYR A 175 -7.11 -10.86 -18.06
N SER A 176 -7.73 -11.41 -19.11
CA SER A 176 -7.69 -12.86 -19.39
C SER A 176 -6.27 -13.44 -19.50
N THR A 177 -5.30 -12.70 -20.03
CA THR A 177 -3.88 -13.12 -20.05
C THR A 177 -3.34 -13.27 -18.63
N ARG A 178 -3.66 -12.34 -17.73
CA ARG A 178 -3.27 -12.43 -16.31
C ARG A 178 -3.98 -13.59 -15.60
N ALA A 179 -5.25 -13.81 -15.90
CA ALA A 179 -6.01 -14.97 -15.39
C ALA A 179 -5.39 -16.30 -15.83
N ALA A 180 -4.97 -16.41 -17.10
CA ALA A 180 -4.28 -17.58 -17.62
C ALA A 180 -2.89 -17.76 -16.98
N LYS A 181 -2.15 -16.66 -16.79
CA LYS A 181 -0.86 -16.67 -16.11
C LYS A 181 -0.96 -17.19 -14.68
N LEU A 182 -2.03 -16.82 -13.97
CA LEU A 182 -2.27 -17.29 -12.61
C LEU A 182 -2.95 -18.66 -12.54
N ASP A 183 -3.36 -19.23 -13.67
CA ASP A 183 -4.17 -20.45 -13.74
C ASP A 183 -5.44 -20.31 -12.87
N LEU A 184 -6.21 -19.23 -13.13
CA LEU A 184 -7.42 -18.84 -12.39
C LEU A 184 -8.61 -18.50 -13.31
N HIS A 185 -8.54 -18.84 -14.60
CA HIS A 185 -9.57 -18.45 -15.57
C HIS A 185 -10.94 -19.02 -15.20
N ASP A 186 -10.99 -20.32 -14.89
CA ASP A 186 -12.23 -21.02 -14.54
C ASP A 186 -12.80 -20.50 -13.21
N GLU A 187 -11.93 -20.28 -12.22
CA GLU A 187 -12.33 -19.75 -10.92
C GLU A 187 -12.90 -18.34 -11.05
N LEU A 188 -12.27 -17.45 -11.82
CA LEU A 188 -12.77 -16.10 -12.03
C LEU A 188 -14.13 -16.11 -12.73
N TYR A 189 -14.31 -16.96 -13.73
CA TYR A 189 -15.60 -17.15 -14.39
C TYR A 189 -16.68 -17.66 -13.42
N ILE A 190 -16.34 -18.62 -12.56
CA ILE A 190 -17.23 -19.15 -11.52
C ILE A 190 -17.61 -18.06 -10.50
N GLN A 191 -16.65 -17.24 -10.06
CA GLN A 191 -16.91 -16.15 -9.13
C GLN A 191 -17.84 -15.09 -9.73
N CYS A 192 -17.64 -14.73 -11.01
CA CYS A 192 -18.51 -13.80 -11.73
C CYS A 192 -19.95 -14.32 -11.79
N LYS A 193 -20.15 -15.58 -12.15
CA LYS A 193 -21.48 -16.20 -12.17
C LYS A 193 -22.16 -16.19 -10.81
N ALA A 194 -21.40 -16.43 -9.74
CA ALA A 194 -21.93 -16.43 -8.38
C ALA A 194 -22.24 -15.01 -7.86
N SER A 195 -21.58 -13.99 -8.41
CA SER A 195 -21.48 -12.66 -7.78
C SER A 195 -21.96 -11.48 -8.63
N ILE A 196 -22.56 -11.73 -9.79
CA ILE A 196 -23.06 -10.67 -10.68
C ILE A 196 -24.12 -9.78 -9.97
N PRO A 197 -24.07 -8.44 -10.05
CA PRO A 197 -23.14 -7.59 -10.81
C PRO A 197 -21.95 -7.06 -9.97
N LEU A 198 -21.74 -7.60 -8.77
CA LEU A 198 -20.70 -7.12 -7.84
C LEU A 198 -19.28 -7.46 -8.34
N ILE A 199 -19.15 -8.61 -9.00
CA ILE A 199 -18.02 -8.97 -9.86
C ILE A 199 -18.61 -9.19 -11.26
N ASP A 200 -17.98 -8.61 -12.27
CA ASP A 200 -18.47 -8.65 -13.64
C ASP A 200 -17.37 -8.98 -14.65
N GLN A 201 -17.78 -9.39 -15.84
CA GLN A 201 -16.90 -9.68 -16.98
C GLN A 201 -17.18 -8.66 -18.08
N GLU A 202 -16.18 -7.85 -18.41
CA GLU A 202 -16.28 -6.81 -19.44
C GLU A 202 -15.39 -7.16 -20.65
N SER A 203 -15.75 -6.62 -21.81
CA SER A 203 -14.85 -6.62 -22.97
C SER A 203 -13.74 -5.59 -22.76
N THR A 204 -12.55 -5.88 -23.25
CA THR A 204 -11.40 -4.98 -23.15
C THR A 204 -11.43 -3.95 -24.28
N TRP A 205 -11.14 -2.68 -23.95
CA TRP A 205 -11.02 -1.62 -24.96
C TRP A 205 -9.68 -1.69 -25.70
N THR A 206 -9.65 -1.16 -26.91
CA THR A 206 -8.42 -1.16 -27.76
C THR A 206 -7.25 -0.42 -27.11
N PHE A 207 -7.50 0.63 -26.32
CA PHE A 207 -6.45 1.36 -25.61
C PHE A 207 -5.85 0.57 -24.42
N GLU A 208 -6.51 -0.50 -23.99
CA GLU A 208 -6.07 -1.39 -22.90
C GLU A 208 -5.29 -2.61 -23.39
N THR A 209 -5.33 -2.89 -24.70
CA THR A 209 -4.63 -4.01 -25.33
C THR A 209 -3.27 -3.59 -25.88
N SER A 210 -2.28 -4.48 -25.75
CA SER A 210 -0.97 -4.34 -26.37
C SER A 210 -0.59 -5.61 -27.13
N ILE A 211 0.56 -5.60 -27.81
CA ILE A 211 1.10 -6.80 -28.48
C ILE A 211 1.34 -7.93 -27.46
N ASP A 212 1.77 -7.58 -26.25
CA ASP A 212 2.08 -8.53 -25.17
C ASP A 212 0.84 -8.94 -24.35
N ASP A 213 -0.24 -8.17 -24.44
CA ASP A 213 -1.50 -8.44 -23.76
C ASP A 213 -2.71 -8.02 -24.61
N ASN A 214 -3.19 -8.96 -25.43
CA ASN A 214 -4.34 -8.81 -26.30
C ASN A 214 -5.63 -9.41 -25.68
N SER A 215 -5.72 -9.40 -24.36
CA SER A 215 -6.86 -9.95 -23.62
C SER A 215 -8.19 -9.43 -24.16
N PRO A 216 -9.10 -10.30 -24.65
CA PRO A 216 -10.40 -9.86 -25.15
C PRO A 216 -11.36 -9.48 -24.03
N ILE A 217 -11.12 -10.00 -22.82
CA ILE A 217 -11.98 -9.78 -21.65
C ILE A 217 -11.15 -9.41 -20.41
N LYS A 218 -11.83 -8.75 -19.48
CA LYS A 218 -11.35 -8.50 -18.12
C LYS A 218 -12.44 -8.81 -17.10
N TYR A 219 -12.04 -9.31 -15.94
CA TYR A 219 -12.90 -9.46 -14.77
C TYR A 219 -12.72 -8.25 -13.87
N VAL A 220 -13.81 -7.61 -13.45
CA VAL A 220 -13.78 -6.36 -12.68
C VAL A 220 -14.59 -6.49 -11.39
N VAL A 221 -14.10 -5.86 -10.31
CA VAL A 221 -14.82 -5.76 -9.05
C VAL A 221 -15.56 -4.42 -8.99
N ASN A 222 -16.87 -4.46 -9.20
CA ASN A 222 -17.73 -3.26 -9.11
C ASN A 222 -18.03 -2.87 -7.66
N ALA A 223 -17.86 -3.79 -6.70
CA ALA A 223 -18.11 -3.56 -5.29
C ALA A 223 -16.93 -4.01 -4.40
N GLU A 224 -15.80 -3.27 -4.46
CA GLU A 224 -14.56 -3.59 -3.74
C GLU A 224 -14.78 -3.80 -2.23
N TYR A 225 -15.54 -2.91 -1.60
CA TYR A 225 -15.83 -3.01 -0.17
C TYR A 225 -16.60 -4.29 0.18
N TRP A 226 -17.55 -4.71 -0.68
CA TRP A 226 -18.27 -5.97 -0.47
C TRP A 226 -17.31 -7.16 -0.55
N LEU A 227 -16.40 -7.19 -1.53
CA LEU A 227 -15.46 -8.29 -1.68
C LEU A 227 -14.50 -8.38 -0.47
N CYS A 228 -13.92 -7.25 -0.05
CA CYS A 228 -13.08 -7.21 1.15
C CYS A 228 -13.86 -7.61 2.41
N TYR A 229 -15.14 -7.22 2.52
CA TYR A 229 -16.00 -7.65 3.61
C TYR A 229 -16.22 -9.17 3.61
N GLN A 230 -16.48 -9.80 2.46
CA GLN A 230 -16.64 -11.25 2.34
C GLN A 230 -15.35 -11.99 2.73
N LEU A 231 -14.20 -11.52 2.25
CA LEU A 231 -12.89 -12.07 2.60
C LEU A 231 -12.57 -11.89 4.09
N GLY A 232 -12.86 -10.72 4.66
CA GLY A 232 -12.72 -10.45 6.09
C GLY A 232 -13.64 -11.31 6.96
N MET A 233 -14.84 -11.64 6.47
CA MET A 233 -15.74 -12.59 7.16
C MET A 233 -15.26 -14.03 7.06
N PHE A 234 -14.72 -14.44 5.92
CA PHE A 234 -14.09 -15.75 5.78
C PHE A 234 -12.86 -15.90 6.70
N ALA A 235 -12.04 -14.85 6.80
CA ALA A 235 -10.90 -14.76 7.70
C ALA A 235 -11.27 -14.62 9.19
N HIS A 236 -12.54 -14.51 9.54
CA HIS A 236 -12.94 -14.43 10.95
C HIS A 236 -12.74 -15.77 11.68
N GLU A 237 -12.82 -16.89 10.97
CA GLU A 237 -12.62 -18.21 11.54
C GLU A 237 -11.14 -18.62 11.39
N GLU A 238 -10.41 -18.76 12.51
CA GLU A 238 -8.98 -19.12 12.53
C GLU A 238 -8.67 -20.41 11.75
N LYS A 239 -9.60 -21.38 11.73
CA LYS A 239 -9.50 -22.60 10.92
C LYS A 239 -9.29 -22.34 9.41
N ASN A 240 -9.66 -21.15 8.92
CA ASN A 240 -9.52 -20.76 7.53
C ASN A 240 -8.15 -20.11 7.22
N TYR A 241 -7.32 -19.80 8.23
CA TYR A 241 -6.02 -19.16 8.02
C TYR A 241 -5.12 -19.99 7.11
N MET A 242 -5.04 -21.30 7.36
CA MET A 242 -4.29 -22.22 6.50
C MET A 242 -4.72 -22.15 5.03
N LYS A 243 -6.03 -22.03 4.75
CA LYS A 243 -6.52 -21.89 3.37
C LYS A 243 -6.09 -20.57 2.74
N ILE A 244 -6.13 -19.48 3.52
CA ILE A 244 -5.68 -18.16 3.07
C ILE A 244 -4.17 -18.19 2.78
N VAL A 245 -3.36 -18.75 3.67
CA VAL A 245 -1.92 -18.90 3.48
C VAL A 245 -1.61 -19.71 2.23
N GLU A 246 -2.29 -20.85 2.01
CA GLU A 246 -2.11 -21.64 0.79
C GLU A 246 -2.59 -20.90 -0.48
N ALA A 247 -3.61 -20.04 -0.40
CA ALA A 247 -4.02 -19.21 -1.52
C ALA A 247 -2.96 -18.14 -1.88
N TYR A 248 -2.34 -17.50 -0.88
CA TYR A 248 -1.19 -16.63 -1.14
C TYR A 248 -0.03 -17.41 -1.76
N LYS A 249 0.33 -18.58 -1.20
CA LYS A 249 1.38 -19.43 -1.77
C LYS A 249 1.07 -19.82 -3.21
N TYR A 250 -0.18 -20.14 -3.53
CA TYR A 250 -0.63 -20.43 -4.89
C TYR A 250 -0.33 -19.26 -5.84
N ILE A 251 -0.81 -18.06 -5.51
CA ILE A 251 -0.62 -16.85 -6.33
C ILE A 251 0.87 -16.58 -6.56
N ILE A 252 1.65 -16.54 -5.47
CA ILE A 252 3.08 -16.23 -5.53
C ILE A 252 3.85 -17.28 -6.33
N THR A 253 3.52 -18.57 -6.16
CA THR A 253 4.15 -19.66 -6.91
C THR A 253 3.89 -19.53 -8.41
N ARG A 254 2.66 -19.18 -8.81
CA ARG A 254 2.32 -18.97 -10.23
C ARG A 254 3.10 -17.80 -10.83
N ILE A 255 3.18 -16.68 -10.12
CA ILE A 255 3.95 -15.52 -10.56
C ILE A 255 5.43 -15.88 -10.70
N ILE A 256 6.05 -16.48 -9.67
CA ILE A 256 7.46 -16.88 -9.68
C ILE A 256 7.77 -17.87 -10.81
N SER A 257 6.86 -18.81 -11.09
CA SER A 257 7.07 -19.81 -12.15
C SER A 257 7.21 -19.19 -13.56
N GLN A 258 6.72 -17.96 -13.75
CA GLN A 258 6.74 -17.27 -15.03
C GLN A 258 7.76 -16.13 -15.09
N GLU A 259 7.87 -15.37 -14.00
CA GLU A 259 8.71 -14.16 -13.96
C GLU A 259 10.14 -14.45 -13.45
N GLY A 260 10.29 -15.58 -12.74
CA GLY A 260 11.50 -16.00 -12.08
C GLY A 260 11.42 -15.82 -10.56
N SER A 261 12.21 -16.61 -9.84
CA SER A 261 12.37 -16.45 -8.39
C SER A 261 13.08 -15.15 -8.05
N PRO A 262 12.82 -14.55 -6.88
CA PRO A 262 13.62 -13.43 -6.40
C PRO A 262 15.08 -13.84 -6.28
N ASP A 263 15.99 -12.95 -6.68
CA ASP A 263 17.43 -13.16 -6.56
C ASP A 263 18.09 -12.02 -5.77
N LEU A 264 19.34 -12.22 -5.36
CA LEU A 264 20.04 -11.25 -4.51
C LEU A 264 20.49 -10.01 -5.28
N LEU A 265 20.75 -10.13 -6.59
CA LEU A 265 21.57 -9.20 -7.37
C LEU A 265 20.76 -8.34 -8.37
N ARG A 266 19.62 -8.83 -8.87
CA ARG A 266 18.80 -8.10 -9.83
C ARG A 266 17.96 -7.04 -9.14
N GLY A 267 18.47 -5.81 -9.13
CA GLY A 267 17.72 -4.60 -8.81
C GLY A 267 16.62 -4.22 -9.81
N ASN A 268 16.53 -4.89 -10.98
CA ASN A 268 15.78 -4.39 -12.14
C ASN A 268 14.53 -5.20 -12.56
N LYS A 269 14.16 -6.29 -11.88
CA LYS A 269 12.87 -6.95 -12.15
C LYS A 269 11.84 -6.52 -11.13
N SER A 270 10.94 -5.64 -11.55
CA SER A 270 9.65 -5.46 -10.86
C SER A 270 8.88 -6.77 -11.00
N ASN A 271 8.84 -7.54 -9.92
CA ASN A 271 8.05 -8.77 -9.90
C ASN A 271 6.60 -8.39 -9.59
N SER A 272 5.65 -8.93 -10.34
CA SER A 272 4.24 -8.55 -10.22
C SER A 272 3.58 -9.02 -8.92
N TYR A 273 4.30 -9.76 -8.07
CA TYR A 273 3.82 -10.17 -6.75
C TYR A 273 3.95 -9.06 -5.68
N GLY A 274 4.61 -7.93 -5.96
CA GLY A 274 4.87 -6.87 -4.97
C GLY A 274 3.61 -6.40 -4.22
N GLU A 275 2.50 -6.21 -4.94
CA GLU A 275 1.22 -5.79 -4.35
C GLU A 275 0.64 -6.78 -3.34
N TYR A 276 1.00 -8.07 -3.44
CA TYR A 276 0.50 -9.13 -2.57
C TYR A 276 1.26 -9.22 -1.24
N ILE A 277 2.44 -8.62 -1.14
CA ILE A 277 3.27 -8.64 0.07
C ILE A 277 3.21 -7.31 0.84
N LEU A 278 2.49 -6.31 0.32
CA LEU A 278 2.30 -5.05 1.04
C LEU A 278 1.36 -5.28 2.22
N PHE A 279 1.82 -4.94 3.43
CA PHE A 279 1.03 -5.08 4.66
C PHE A 279 -0.34 -4.41 4.52
N ASP A 280 -0.39 -3.21 3.94
CA ASP A 280 -1.61 -2.42 3.82
C ASP A 280 -2.63 -3.09 2.88
N ASN A 281 -2.18 -3.74 1.81
CA ASN A 281 -3.04 -4.50 0.90
C ASN A 281 -3.60 -5.74 1.58
N ILE A 282 -2.77 -6.55 2.24
CA ILE A 282 -3.25 -7.73 2.98
C ILE A 282 -4.24 -7.31 4.07
N ASN A 283 -3.92 -6.24 4.81
CA ASN A 283 -4.77 -5.69 5.85
C ASN A 283 -6.10 -5.17 5.29
N ARG A 284 -6.11 -4.51 4.12
CA ARG A 284 -7.33 -4.05 3.43
C ARG A 284 -8.21 -5.22 3.02
N VAL A 285 -7.63 -6.24 2.39
CA VAL A 285 -8.34 -7.41 1.88
C VAL A 285 -9.09 -8.17 2.98
N PHE A 286 -8.47 -8.34 4.15
CA PHE A 286 -9.06 -9.07 5.27
C PHE A 286 -9.54 -8.17 6.41
N TYR A 287 -9.71 -6.87 6.17
CA TYR A 287 -10.16 -5.95 7.20
C TYR A 287 -11.58 -6.31 7.66
N SER A 288 -11.78 -6.46 8.96
CA SER A 288 -13.11 -6.45 9.55
C SER A 288 -13.11 -5.71 10.89
N ASN A 289 -14.20 -4.99 11.19
CA ASN A 289 -14.35 -4.22 12.42
C ASN A 289 -14.25 -5.06 13.71
N LYS A 290 -14.33 -6.40 13.61
CA LYS A 290 -14.15 -7.33 14.74
C LYS A 290 -12.75 -7.96 14.80
N ILE A 291 -11.98 -7.90 13.72
CA ILE A 291 -10.60 -8.39 13.62
C ILE A 291 -9.58 -7.25 13.84
N ALA A 292 -10.06 -6.01 13.93
CA ALA A 292 -9.26 -4.85 14.30
C ALA A 292 -8.49 -5.08 15.63
N GLY A 293 -7.16 -5.02 15.57
CA GLY A 293 -6.26 -5.32 16.70
C GLY A 293 -5.45 -6.59 16.49
N GLY A 294 -5.17 -7.33 17.57
CA GLY A 294 -4.20 -8.43 17.60
C GLY A 294 -4.53 -9.64 16.71
N GLN A 295 -5.80 -9.91 16.41
CA GLN A 295 -6.21 -11.07 15.60
C GLN A 295 -5.90 -10.88 14.10
N GLY A 296 -6.15 -9.69 13.53
CA GLY A 296 -5.80 -9.42 12.13
C GLY A 296 -4.29 -9.50 11.86
N LEU A 297 -3.48 -9.21 12.87
CA LEU A 297 -2.04 -9.34 12.79
C LEU A 297 -1.56 -10.79 12.77
N ALA A 298 -2.29 -11.71 13.40
CA ALA A 298 -1.95 -13.12 13.39
C ALA A 298 -2.00 -13.69 11.97
N LEU A 299 -3.10 -13.44 11.25
CA LEU A 299 -3.25 -13.88 9.86
C LEU A 299 -2.15 -13.31 8.95
N ILE A 300 -1.90 -11.99 9.02
CA ILE A 300 -0.88 -11.35 8.17
C ILE A 300 0.51 -11.95 8.45
N ARG A 301 0.83 -12.19 9.73
CA ARG A 301 2.09 -12.86 10.12
C ARG A 301 2.17 -14.28 9.56
N GLU A 302 1.09 -15.06 9.65
CA GLU A 302 1.06 -16.42 9.08
C GLU A 302 1.20 -16.44 7.56
N ILE A 303 0.61 -15.47 6.86
CA ILE A 303 0.82 -15.28 5.41
C ILE A 303 2.30 -15.04 5.13
N TYR A 304 2.93 -14.10 5.84
CA TYR A 304 4.36 -13.86 5.67
C TYR A 304 5.17 -15.13 5.97
N GLU A 305 4.95 -15.79 7.11
CA GLU A 305 5.69 -17.01 7.49
C GLU A 305 5.52 -18.13 6.44
N GLY A 306 4.32 -18.31 5.89
CA GLY A 306 4.04 -19.27 4.82
C GLY A 306 4.73 -18.96 3.50
N LEU A 307 4.98 -17.68 3.21
CA LEU A 307 5.67 -17.21 2.00
C LEU A 307 7.21 -17.21 2.11
N ASN A 308 7.78 -17.40 3.31
CA ASN A 308 9.22 -17.24 3.55
C ASN A 308 10.10 -18.11 2.64
N LYS A 309 9.69 -19.35 2.37
CA LYS A 309 10.45 -20.25 1.50
C LYS A 309 10.52 -19.76 0.04
N LEU A 310 9.55 -18.97 -0.39
CA LEU A 310 9.46 -18.44 -1.75
C LEU A 310 10.16 -17.08 -1.88
N LEU A 311 10.09 -16.24 -0.83
CA LEU A 311 10.40 -14.82 -0.92
C LEU A 311 11.52 -14.31 0.02
N SER A 312 12.17 -15.19 0.78
CA SER A 312 13.25 -14.79 1.72
C SER A 312 14.44 -14.07 1.09
N VAL A 313 14.60 -14.14 -0.23
CA VAL A 313 15.64 -13.43 -0.97
C VAL A 313 15.23 -12.01 -1.35
N ASP A 314 13.92 -11.70 -1.31
CA ASP A 314 13.40 -10.37 -1.63
C ASP A 314 13.48 -9.44 -0.40
N PRO A 315 14.27 -8.35 -0.47
CA PRO A 315 14.42 -7.43 0.65
C PRO A 315 13.15 -6.63 0.95
N ASN A 316 12.29 -6.37 -0.04
CA ASN A 316 11.01 -5.71 0.21
C ASN A 316 10.08 -6.59 1.05
N TYR A 317 10.02 -7.88 0.74
CA TYR A 317 9.27 -8.85 1.53
C TYR A 317 9.79 -8.93 2.97
N MET A 318 11.11 -9.03 3.15
CA MET A 318 11.73 -9.04 4.48
C MET A 318 11.45 -7.75 5.25
N HIS A 319 11.50 -6.58 4.59
CA HIS A 319 11.17 -5.30 5.21
C HIS A 319 9.72 -5.23 5.69
N GLN A 320 8.78 -5.69 4.88
CA GLN A 320 7.36 -5.74 5.26
C GLN A 320 7.12 -6.71 6.41
N ARG A 321 7.78 -7.88 6.39
CA ARG A 321 7.70 -8.86 7.48
C ARG A 321 8.30 -8.32 8.78
N ALA A 322 9.42 -7.60 8.72
CA ALA A 322 10.01 -6.93 9.89
C ALA A 322 9.01 -5.96 10.54
N LYS A 323 8.36 -5.11 9.74
CA LYS A 323 7.31 -4.20 10.22
C LYS A 323 6.13 -4.93 10.84
N CYS A 324 5.71 -6.06 10.25
CA CYS A 324 4.68 -6.92 10.81
C CYS A 324 5.06 -7.46 12.20
N TYR A 325 6.33 -7.86 12.39
CA TYR A 325 6.83 -8.30 13.69
C TYR A 325 6.93 -7.16 14.71
N ILE A 326 7.34 -5.95 14.33
CA ILE A 326 7.30 -4.76 15.23
C ILE A 326 5.86 -4.52 15.72
N LYS A 327 4.89 -4.56 14.80
CA LYS A 327 3.47 -4.39 15.13
C LYS A 327 2.97 -5.53 16.02
N SER A 328 3.36 -6.77 15.73
CA SER A 328 3.04 -7.93 16.56
C SER A 328 3.59 -7.78 17.99
N ALA A 329 4.84 -7.35 18.12
CA ALA A 329 5.47 -7.08 19.42
C ALA A 329 4.71 -6.02 20.21
N TYR A 330 4.23 -4.95 19.57
CA TYR A 330 3.49 -3.89 20.26
C TYR A 330 2.19 -4.38 20.92
N PHE A 331 1.42 -5.22 20.22
CA PHE A 331 0.15 -5.76 20.73
C PHE A 331 0.31 -7.00 21.61
N GLU A 332 1.48 -7.62 21.63
CA GLU A 332 1.78 -8.75 22.50
C GLU A 332 1.90 -8.32 23.96
N LYS A 333 1.25 -9.09 24.84
CA LYS A 333 1.24 -8.89 26.29
C LYS A 333 2.35 -9.67 26.97
N ASP A 334 2.69 -10.84 26.45
CA ASP A 334 3.76 -11.67 26.98
C ASP A 334 5.14 -11.09 26.62
N LEU A 335 5.96 -10.85 27.65
CA LEU A 335 7.27 -10.20 27.47
C LEU A 335 8.23 -11.07 26.64
N ALA A 336 8.23 -12.39 26.85
CA ALA A 336 9.14 -13.29 26.15
C ALA A 336 8.82 -13.34 24.65
N LYS A 337 7.53 -13.47 24.29
CA LYS A 337 7.06 -13.40 22.89
C LYS A 337 7.31 -12.04 22.26
N LYS A 338 7.13 -10.94 23.01
CA LYS A 338 7.44 -9.59 22.54
C LYS A 338 8.92 -9.46 22.15
N VAL A 339 9.83 -9.99 22.98
CA VAL A 339 11.26 -10.04 22.66
C VAL A 339 11.50 -10.93 21.44
N GLU A 340 10.89 -12.11 21.37
CA GLU A 340 11.00 -13.02 20.21
C GLU A 340 10.60 -12.34 18.89
N TYR A 341 9.48 -11.60 18.87
CA TYR A 341 9.06 -10.85 17.69
C TYR A 341 10.04 -9.75 17.31
N LEU A 342 10.61 -9.02 18.28
CA LEU A 342 11.61 -8.00 17.97
C LEU A 342 12.93 -8.61 17.47
N GLU A 343 13.33 -9.79 17.95
CA GLU A 343 14.47 -10.52 17.40
C GLU A 343 14.23 -10.94 15.94
N LYS A 344 13.04 -11.45 15.63
CA LYS A 344 12.64 -11.77 14.24
C LYS A 344 12.65 -10.52 13.37
N ALA A 345 12.07 -9.41 13.85
CA ALA A 345 12.07 -8.14 13.15
C ALA A 345 13.47 -7.61 12.85
N TYR A 346 14.39 -7.70 13.81
CA TYR A 346 15.78 -7.27 13.65
C TYR A 346 16.50 -8.10 12.58
N ARG A 347 16.34 -9.43 12.63
CA ARG A 347 16.95 -10.33 11.64
C ARG A 347 16.46 -10.00 10.23
N ASP A 348 15.15 -9.85 10.06
CA ASP A 348 14.55 -9.52 8.76
C ASP A 348 15.03 -8.17 8.21
N ALA A 349 15.00 -7.12 9.05
CA ALA A 349 15.47 -5.79 8.66
C ALA A 349 16.97 -5.79 8.34
N ASN A 350 17.78 -6.54 9.11
CA ASN A 350 19.21 -6.63 8.86
C ASN A 350 19.54 -7.35 7.55
N VAL A 351 18.88 -8.47 7.26
CA VAL A 351 19.10 -9.19 5.99
C VAL A 351 18.58 -8.35 4.82
N ALA A 352 17.42 -7.71 4.94
CA ALA A 352 16.92 -6.78 3.92
C ALA A 352 17.90 -5.64 3.62
N PHE A 353 18.50 -5.05 4.67
CA PHE A 353 19.49 -3.99 4.52
C PHE A 353 20.71 -4.48 3.75
N GLN A 354 21.28 -5.62 4.15
CA GLN A 354 22.44 -6.22 3.47
C GLN A 354 22.18 -6.52 1.99
N VAL A 355 20.97 -6.99 1.66
CA VAL A 355 20.61 -7.25 0.26
C VAL A 355 20.44 -5.96 -0.53
N PHE A 356 19.81 -4.92 0.05
CA PHE A 356 19.72 -3.62 -0.62
C PHE A 356 21.08 -2.95 -0.83
N ASP A 357 21.97 -3.05 0.16
CA ASP A 357 23.33 -2.52 0.10
C ASP A 357 24.12 -3.16 -1.05
N ASN A 358 24.13 -4.50 -1.10
CA ASN A 358 24.75 -5.25 -2.21
C ASN A 358 24.15 -4.88 -3.58
N ARG A 359 22.83 -4.69 -3.67
CA ARG A 359 22.17 -4.28 -4.93
C ARG A 359 22.53 -2.86 -5.34
N TYR A 360 22.72 -1.96 -4.38
CA TYR A 360 23.13 -0.59 -4.65
C TYR A 360 24.57 -0.53 -5.15
N ASP A 361 25.47 -1.33 -4.56
CA ASP A 361 26.85 -1.44 -5.01
C ASP A 361 26.96 -1.94 -6.47
N GLU A 362 26.03 -2.80 -6.90
CA GLU A 362 26.01 -3.32 -8.27
C GLU A 362 25.35 -2.35 -9.27
N CYS A 363 24.20 -1.76 -8.91
CA CYS A 363 23.35 -1.04 -9.86
C CYS A 363 23.45 0.49 -9.77
N HIS A 364 23.96 1.03 -8.66
CA HIS A 364 24.00 2.47 -8.34
C HIS A 364 22.66 3.20 -8.58
N ASN A 365 21.55 2.51 -8.33
CA ASN A 365 20.21 3.04 -8.53
C ASN A 365 19.71 3.77 -7.27
N GLU A 366 19.36 5.04 -7.41
CA GLU A 366 18.88 5.90 -6.31
C GLU A 366 17.62 5.33 -5.62
N LYS A 367 16.71 4.67 -6.35
CA LYS A 367 15.52 4.03 -5.77
C LYS A 367 15.89 2.91 -4.79
N ILE A 368 16.99 2.21 -5.05
CA ILE A 368 17.53 1.16 -4.16
C ILE A 368 18.12 1.82 -2.90
N LEU A 369 18.84 2.92 -3.05
CA LEU A 369 19.41 3.67 -1.92
C LEU A 369 18.32 4.20 -0.97
N ILE A 370 17.24 4.76 -1.52
CA ILE A 370 16.07 5.20 -0.75
C ILE A 370 15.47 4.04 0.03
N SER A 371 15.32 2.88 -0.62
CA SER A 371 14.78 1.67 0.00
C SER A 371 15.69 1.17 1.13
N SER A 372 17.00 1.15 0.89
CA SER A 372 18.02 0.80 1.89
C SER A 372 17.95 1.70 3.12
N ALA A 373 17.87 3.03 2.93
CA ALA A 373 17.75 4.00 4.02
C ALA A 373 16.49 3.75 4.88
N HIS A 374 15.35 3.45 4.26
CA HIS A 374 14.12 3.14 4.99
C HIS A 374 14.19 1.80 5.76
N VAL A 375 14.93 0.82 5.25
CA VAL A 375 15.20 -0.42 6.00
C VAL A 375 16.14 -0.16 7.18
N LEU A 376 17.18 0.65 6.99
CA LEU A 376 18.10 1.04 8.07
C LEU A 376 17.34 1.74 9.21
N TYR A 377 16.43 2.67 8.88
CA TYR A 377 15.55 3.26 9.88
C TYR A 377 14.67 2.21 10.59
N THR A 378 14.15 1.22 9.86
CA THR A 378 13.36 0.14 10.48
C THR A 378 14.22 -0.71 11.42
N LYS A 379 15.47 -1.00 11.05
CA LYS A 379 16.45 -1.69 11.91
C LYS A 379 16.74 -0.89 13.18
N ALA A 380 17.00 0.42 13.06
CA ALA A 380 17.17 1.33 14.20
C ALA A 380 15.93 1.32 15.12
N LEU A 381 14.74 1.38 14.53
CA LEU A 381 13.47 1.39 15.26
C LEU A 381 13.27 0.10 16.09
N VAL A 382 13.64 -1.07 15.56
CA VAL A 382 13.60 -2.34 16.31
C VAL A 382 14.51 -2.28 17.54
N LEU A 383 15.74 -1.76 17.38
CA LEU A 383 16.68 -1.61 18.49
C LEU A 383 16.15 -0.65 19.56
N CYS A 384 15.54 0.47 19.15
CA CYS A 384 14.89 1.41 20.07
C CYS A 384 13.78 0.73 20.88
N HIS A 385 12.94 -0.10 20.25
CA HIS A 385 11.91 -0.88 20.94
C HIS A 385 12.53 -1.87 21.95
N LYS A 386 13.59 -2.59 21.56
CA LYS A 386 14.29 -3.53 22.46
C LYS A 386 14.84 -2.82 23.69
N CYS A 387 15.52 -1.68 23.51
CA CYS A 387 16.07 -0.90 24.62
C CYS A 387 14.96 -0.40 25.55
N TYR A 388 13.87 0.11 24.98
CA TYR A 388 12.71 0.58 25.75
C TYR A 388 12.09 -0.53 26.62
N ILE A 389 11.91 -1.74 26.07
CA ILE A 389 11.31 -2.87 26.79
C ILE A 389 12.23 -3.37 27.91
N ASN A 390 13.54 -3.30 27.72
CA ASN A 390 14.53 -3.66 28.73
C ASN A 390 14.84 -2.50 29.70
N ASN A 391 14.06 -1.41 29.68
CA ASN A 391 14.29 -0.20 30.49
C ASN A 391 15.73 0.32 30.40
N TYR A 392 16.33 0.24 29.20
CA TYR A 392 17.70 0.70 28.93
C TYR A 392 18.78 0.06 29.82
N ALA A 393 18.53 -1.12 30.39
CA ALA A 393 19.43 -1.76 31.35
C ALA A 393 20.79 -2.18 30.75
N SER A 394 20.88 -2.33 29.42
CA SER A 394 22.08 -2.78 28.71
C SER A 394 22.77 -1.62 28.01
N VAL A 395 23.92 -1.18 28.56
CA VAL A 395 24.73 -0.10 27.98
C VAL A 395 25.13 -0.41 26.54
N ASN A 396 25.50 -1.66 26.25
CA ASN A 396 25.92 -2.08 24.91
C ASN A 396 24.77 -2.03 23.89
N ASP A 397 23.58 -2.47 24.29
CA ASP A 397 22.41 -2.45 23.39
C ASP A 397 21.96 -1.01 23.11
N ASN A 398 21.96 -0.15 24.15
CA ASN A 398 21.66 1.26 23.99
C ASN A 398 22.65 1.94 23.05
N THR A 399 23.96 1.68 23.24
CA THR A 399 25.03 2.22 22.40
C THR A 399 24.84 1.80 20.94
N THR A 400 24.57 0.51 20.70
CA THR A 400 24.29 -0.01 19.35
C THR A 400 23.06 0.66 18.74
N ALA A 401 22.00 0.88 19.52
CA ALA A 401 20.81 1.55 19.06
C ALA A 401 21.07 3.02 18.67
N ILE A 402 21.91 3.74 19.42
CA ILE A 402 22.31 5.11 19.11
C ILE A 402 23.07 5.17 17.79
N HIS A 403 24.10 4.34 17.60
CA HIS A 403 24.87 4.30 16.34
C HIS A 403 24.00 4.07 15.11
N VAL A 404 23.14 3.05 15.16
CA VAL A 404 22.27 2.71 14.02
C VAL A 404 21.20 3.77 13.80
N LEU A 405 20.70 4.41 14.86
CA LEU A 405 19.72 5.49 14.76
C LEU A 405 20.34 6.76 14.17
N TYR A 406 21.56 7.09 14.57
CA TYR A 406 22.35 8.20 14.04
C TYR A 406 22.54 8.06 12.53
N GLU A 407 23.03 6.90 12.10
CA GLU A 407 23.20 6.59 10.68
C GLU A 407 21.87 6.69 9.91
N ALA A 408 20.78 6.15 10.49
CA ALA A 408 19.47 6.19 9.87
C ALA A 408 18.92 7.62 9.70
N LEU A 409 19.05 8.49 10.70
CA LEU A 409 18.47 9.84 10.68
C LEU A 409 19.35 10.89 9.98
N ASN A 410 20.64 10.60 9.78
CA ASN A 410 21.51 11.42 8.93
C ASN A 410 21.35 11.16 7.44
N SER A 411 20.65 10.08 7.06
CA SER A 411 20.29 9.85 5.67
C SER A 411 19.36 10.95 5.16
N PRO A 412 19.60 11.56 3.98
CA PRO A 412 18.71 12.57 3.40
C PRO A 412 17.31 12.02 3.08
N TYR A 413 17.14 10.69 3.06
CA TYR A 413 15.89 10.02 2.76
C TYR A 413 15.04 9.72 4.00
N ASN A 414 15.59 9.89 5.20
CA ASN A 414 14.86 9.76 6.46
C ASN A 414 14.84 11.11 7.17
N THR A 415 13.71 11.45 7.79
CA THR A 415 13.61 12.67 8.60
C THR A 415 12.96 12.36 9.93
N TYR A 416 13.31 13.13 10.96
CA TYR A 416 12.62 13.00 12.23
C TYR A 416 11.13 13.37 12.13
N ALA A 417 10.77 14.32 11.26
CA ALA A 417 9.37 14.64 10.96
C ALA A 417 8.58 13.42 10.45
N PHE A 418 9.21 12.54 9.66
CA PHE A 418 8.65 11.26 9.29
C PHE A 418 8.59 10.30 10.50
N ALA A 419 9.70 10.10 11.21
CA ALA A 419 9.77 9.18 12.35
C ALA A 419 8.75 9.50 13.45
N LYS A 420 8.44 10.79 13.67
CA LYS A 420 7.43 11.27 14.62
C LYS A 420 6.00 10.88 14.23
N LYS A 421 5.72 10.76 12.93
CA LYS A 421 4.40 10.39 12.39
C LYS A 421 4.31 8.91 12.01
N ASP A 422 5.43 8.19 12.07
CA ASP A 422 5.49 6.79 11.73
C ASP A 422 4.64 5.94 12.69
N SER A 423 3.70 5.18 12.12
CA SER A 423 2.80 4.31 12.85
C SER A 423 3.50 3.17 13.61
N PHE A 424 4.76 2.86 13.28
CA PHE A 424 5.56 1.83 13.95
C PHE A 424 6.43 2.38 15.09
N ASN A 425 6.58 3.71 15.22
CA ASN A 425 7.26 4.38 16.34
C ASN A 425 6.36 4.47 17.59
N TYR A 426 5.88 3.30 18.03
CA TYR A 426 5.00 3.21 19.19
C TYR A 426 5.65 3.79 20.45
N LYS A 427 4.86 4.51 21.25
CA LYS A 427 5.35 5.17 22.48
C LYS A 427 6.49 6.16 22.25
N ASN A 428 6.74 6.56 21.01
CA ASN A 428 7.82 7.47 20.61
C ASN A 428 9.21 6.98 21.08
N VAL A 429 9.48 5.67 20.90
CA VAL A 429 10.74 5.05 21.36
C VAL A 429 11.99 5.70 20.79
N VAL A 430 11.91 6.24 19.56
CA VAL A 430 13.02 6.97 18.92
C VAL A 430 13.45 8.19 19.75
N ALA A 431 12.50 9.01 20.20
CA ALA A 431 12.83 10.17 21.03
C ALA A 431 13.21 9.75 22.45
N LYS A 432 12.51 8.74 22.99
CA LYS A 432 12.74 8.30 24.38
C LYS A 432 14.15 7.77 24.60
N ILE A 433 14.69 6.95 23.69
CA ILE A 433 16.06 6.45 23.88
C ILE A 433 17.07 7.60 23.91
N VAL A 434 16.92 8.60 23.04
CA VAL A 434 17.79 9.79 23.01
C VAL A 434 17.66 10.60 24.30
N PHE A 435 16.43 10.88 24.75
CA PHE A 435 16.23 11.66 25.98
C PHE A 435 16.71 10.94 27.25
N GLU A 436 16.52 9.63 27.36
CA GLU A 436 16.95 8.85 28.53
C GLU A 436 18.48 8.72 28.58
N THR A 437 19.11 8.44 27.44
CA THR A 437 20.57 8.30 27.36
C THR A 437 21.32 9.62 27.43
N ILE A 438 20.74 10.74 26.98
CA ILE A 438 21.38 12.06 27.15
C ILE A 438 21.25 12.59 28.57
N ALA A 439 20.14 12.30 29.25
CA ALA A 439 19.96 12.64 30.67
C ALA A 439 20.91 11.83 31.57
N CYS A 440 21.28 10.61 31.15
CA CYS A 440 22.16 9.71 31.88
C CYS A 440 23.20 9.10 30.95
N SER A 441 24.30 9.83 30.70
CA SER A 441 25.33 9.45 29.72
C SER A 441 26.07 8.15 30.04
N THR A 442 25.91 7.59 31.25
CA THR A 442 26.43 6.26 31.63
C THR A 442 25.62 5.11 31.03
N LEU A 443 24.44 5.38 30.47
CA LEU A 443 23.62 4.39 29.77
C LEU A 443 24.14 4.05 28.38
N VAL A 444 25.16 4.76 27.88
CA VAL A 444 25.84 4.51 26.61
C VAL A 444 27.35 4.60 26.79
N LEU A 445 28.10 3.98 25.88
CA LEU A 445 29.56 4.10 25.86
C LEU A 445 30.00 5.50 25.37
N PRO A 446 31.20 5.97 25.76
CA PRO A 446 31.67 7.32 25.43
C PRO A 446 31.81 7.62 23.93
N ASP A 447 32.03 6.61 23.11
CA ASP A 447 32.13 6.74 21.65
C ASP A 447 30.81 7.16 20.99
N ALA A 448 29.67 6.84 21.59
CA ALA A 448 28.35 7.27 21.12
C ALA A 448 27.94 8.68 21.58
N HIS A 449 28.72 9.36 22.43
CA HIS A 449 28.32 10.66 23.01
C HIS A 449 28.17 11.76 21.95
N SER A 450 29.06 11.83 20.96
CA SER A 450 28.97 12.84 19.89
C SER A 450 27.73 12.65 19.03
N GLU A 451 27.43 11.40 18.66
CA GLU A 451 26.24 11.06 17.87
C GLU A 451 24.95 11.34 18.64
N LEU A 452 24.94 11.09 19.95
CA LEU A 452 23.82 11.37 20.83
C LEU A 452 23.49 12.87 20.89
N GLU A 453 24.50 13.74 20.97
CA GLU A 453 24.32 15.19 20.93
C GLU A 453 23.71 15.67 19.60
N GLU A 454 24.12 15.08 18.47
CA GLU A 454 23.57 15.40 17.16
C GLU A 454 22.12 14.90 17.01
N LEU A 455 21.84 13.67 17.44
CA LEU A 455 20.48 13.12 17.49
C LEU A 455 19.56 13.98 18.34
N PHE A 456 20.03 14.48 19.49
CA PHE A 456 19.24 15.35 20.33
C PHE A 456 18.87 16.67 19.64
N LYS A 457 19.78 17.25 18.84
CA LYS A 457 19.48 18.43 18.02
C LYS A 457 18.41 18.11 16.98
N ILE A 458 18.59 17.04 16.20
CA ILE A 458 17.64 16.58 15.16
C ILE A 458 16.22 16.37 15.72
N ILE A 459 16.12 15.87 16.96
CA ILE A 459 14.84 15.55 17.62
C ILE A 459 14.19 16.77 18.29
N SER A 460 14.99 17.76 18.67
CA SER A 460 14.53 18.96 19.38
C SER A 460 14.09 20.10 18.45
N GLU A 461 14.48 20.04 17.17
CA GLU A 461 13.93 20.88 16.08
C GLU A 461 12.53 20.41 15.66
#